data_AF-A0A7Y3R9T4-F1
#
_entry.id   AF-A0A7Y3R9T4-F1
#
_cell.length_a   1.000
_cell.length_b   1.000
_cell.length_c   1.000
_cell.angle_alpha   90.00
_cell.angle_beta   90.00
_cell.angle_gamma   90.00
#
_symmetry.space_group_name_H-M   'P 1'
#
loop_
_entity.id
_entity.type
_entity.pdbx_description
1 polymer ?
#
loop_
_entity_poly.entity_id
_entity_poly.type
_entity_poly.pdbx_seq_one_letter_code
_entity_poly.pdbx_strand_id
1 'polypeptide(L)'
;MRKYFLLVLLVLISFTSKAQYGDAYHKPDAYRLEQMRQDRMNQNDAAHRANMNSNSNSGSGVKGNYGNGNNYSYEKTARERAEKAAAEQAKAEKEKRERLEKEQQQKADWQEYYQVYKYYRSLLSEDPLSPGEIHAALREALGEGDSKSDPHYSSSRQKIKDAVLNYANYVSLFSEKESTATYDELIYYALKSTFYPVSALKNFEKLQQRFPEKAEEVDQLILTQLIPVFFNGFHDEKEGVHFNTYIHLSFYKEDNLFLDKYLELEKKYPALTMKVNEIITTENTPFVRLAQRANSKSNPQEAQGYALKQLNVQCVSPFSKNAYARKPNYYLYLNFYGDDGGELRKFEAEDWMYYAKRQDISVFKLLKYLGFIENTVDECERYLGNCEKLSCDGCHRYKKSDGFKIKSSDFNYNAKEIITACAKLNEPSALNMYGLMIAAGIIKEDKIKCLEYFKKAAELGDYNGALNYKMAGAWNLKGYKLSDYEDAELVLANFKMDPTKKEEYYKEFNLMLWDMYMNHSYSIENYTKKWNK
;
A
#
# COMPACT_ATOMS: atom_id res chain seq x y z
N MET A 1 4.21 -61.25 -21.54
CA MET A 1 3.44 -60.50 -20.52
C MET A 1 4.09 -60.43 -19.14
N ARG A 2 4.84 -61.43 -18.65
CA ARG A 2 5.51 -61.37 -17.32
C ARG A 2 6.65 -60.34 -17.16
N LYS A 3 7.29 -59.88 -18.25
CA LYS A 3 8.40 -58.91 -18.18
C LYS A 3 7.95 -57.43 -18.09
N TYR A 4 6.71 -57.12 -18.48
CA TYR A 4 6.17 -55.76 -18.38
C TYR A 4 5.50 -55.47 -17.03
N PHE A 5 5.06 -56.51 -16.30
CA PHE A 5 4.46 -56.37 -14.98
C PHE A 5 5.50 -56.01 -13.89
N LEU A 6 6.75 -56.50 -14.02
CA LEU A 6 7.85 -56.18 -13.10
C LEU A 6 8.40 -54.76 -13.29
N LEU A 7 8.30 -54.18 -14.49
CA LEU A 7 8.74 -52.81 -14.74
C LEU A 7 7.73 -51.78 -14.20
N VAL A 8 6.43 -52.10 -14.22
CA VAL A 8 5.38 -51.24 -13.63
C VAL A 8 5.38 -51.32 -12.10
N LEU A 9 5.77 -52.46 -11.50
CA LEU A 9 5.91 -52.59 -10.05
C LEU A 9 7.13 -51.85 -9.49
N LEU A 10 8.22 -51.71 -10.26
CA LEU A 10 9.43 -50.99 -9.85
C LEU A 10 9.30 -49.47 -9.96
N VAL A 11 8.45 -48.96 -10.86
CA VAL A 11 8.15 -47.51 -10.95
C VAL A 11 7.22 -47.03 -9.83
N LEU A 12 6.49 -47.93 -9.17
CA LEU A 12 5.60 -47.59 -8.05
C LEU A 12 6.28 -47.62 -6.66
N ILE A 13 7.54 -48.03 -6.55
CA ILE A 13 8.26 -48.14 -5.26
C ILE A 13 9.34 -47.04 -5.07
N SER A 14 9.48 -46.10 -6.00
CA SER A 14 10.49 -45.02 -5.91
C SER A 14 9.99 -43.68 -5.35
N PHE A 15 8.78 -43.59 -4.78
CA PHE A 15 8.24 -42.34 -4.23
C PHE A 15 7.89 -42.38 -2.73
N THR A 16 8.66 -43.11 -1.92
CA THR A 16 8.60 -42.98 -0.45
C THR A 16 10.01 -43.03 0.14
N SER A 17 10.68 -41.88 0.25
CA SER A 17 11.66 -41.51 1.31
C SER A 17 12.61 -40.38 0.89
N LYS A 18 12.19 -39.14 1.13
CA LYS A 18 13.05 -38.07 1.67
C LYS A 18 12.19 -37.18 2.57
N ALA A 19 11.95 -37.67 3.78
CA ALA A 19 11.61 -36.82 4.92
C ALA A 19 12.92 -36.63 5.70
N GLN A 20 13.44 -35.40 5.70
CA GLN A 20 14.47 -35.02 6.65
C GLN A 20 14.18 -33.59 7.13
N TYR A 21 13.67 -33.55 8.36
CA TYR A 21 13.85 -32.56 9.42
C TYR A 21 14.14 -31.10 9.04
N GLY A 22 13.16 -30.23 9.33
CA GLY A 22 13.35 -28.79 9.44
C GLY A 22 12.03 -28.06 9.67
N ASP A 23 11.90 -27.42 10.83
CA ASP A 23 10.90 -26.40 11.20
C ASP A 23 9.44 -26.81 11.42
N ALA A 24 9.21 -27.45 12.56
CA ALA A 24 7.96 -27.35 13.32
C ALA A 24 8.24 -26.72 14.70
N TYR A 25 8.44 -25.39 14.71
CA TYR A 25 8.45 -24.48 15.86
C TYR A 25 8.01 -23.12 15.28
N HIS A 26 7.03 -22.33 15.74
CA HIS A 26 6.40 -22.14 17.03
C HIS A 26 4.96 -21.59 16.83
N LYS A 27 3.98 -22.08 17.58
CA LYS A 27 3.01 -21.17 18.20
C LYS A 27 3.27 -21.23 19.69
N PRO A 28 3.65 -20.12 20.35
CA PRO A 28 3.97 -20.16 21.75
C PRO A 28 2.69 -20.47 22.53
N ASP A 29 2.84 -21.40 23.45
CA ASP A 29 2.01 -21.60 24.62
C ASP A 29 2.01 -20.28 25.43
N ALA A 30 1.24 -19.30 24.93
CA ALA A 30 1.16 -17.94 25.48
C ALA A 30 0.68 -17.98 26.94
N TYR A 31 -0.10 -19.01 27.28
CA TYR A 31 -0.52 -19.29 28.64
C TYR A 31 0.65 -19.71 29.53
N ARG A 32 1.50 -20.63 29.08
CA ARG A 32 2.71 -21.03 29.81
C ARG A 32 3.76 -19.92 29.93
N LEU A 33 3.92 -19.10 28.89
CA LEU A 33 4.83 -17.94 28.94
C LEU A 33 4.32 -16.85 29.91
N GLU A 34 3.01 -16.62 29.99
CA GLU A 34 2.43 -15.71 30.97
C GLU A 34 2.52 -16.27 32.39
N GLN A 35 2.35 -17.58 32.57
CA GLN A 35 2.54 -18.26 33.85
C GLN A 35 4.01 -18.14 34.34
N MET A 36 4.99 -18.35 33.45
CA MET A 36 6.41 -18.12 33.76
C MET A 36 6.76 -16.64 34.01
N ARG A 37 6.01 -15.70 33.42
CA ARG A 37 6.16 -14.26 33.69
C ARG A 37 5.65 -13.92 35.09
N GLN A 38 4.48 -14.44 35.48
CA GLN A 38 3.93 -14.26 36.82
C GLN A 38 4.79 -14.92 37.90
N ASP A 39 5.32 -16.13 37.66
CA ASP A 39 6.19 -16.80 38.62
C ASP A 39 7.50 -16.04 38.85
N ARG A 40 8.09 -15.42 37.81
CA ARG A 40 9.27 -14.56 37.96
C ARG A 40 8.97 -13.26 38.70
N MET A 41 7.80 -12.65 38.48
CA MET A 41 7.37 -11.49 39.26
C MET A 41 7.20 -11.86 40.75
N ASN A 42 6.57 -12.99 41.04
CA ASN A 42 6.38 -13.46 42.42
C ASN A 42 7.71 -13.79 43.12
N GLN A 43 8.69 -14.36 42.40
CA GLN A 43 10.03 -14.62 42.93
C GLN A 43 10.83 -13.33 43.18
N ASN A 44 10.73 -12.33 42.29
CA ASN A 44 11.36 -11.04 42.49
C ASN A 44 10.75 -10.26 43.66
N ASP A 45 9.44 -10.31 43.82
CA ASP A 45 8.75 -9.71 44.97
C ASP A 45 9.12 -10.41 46.29
N ALA A 46 9.29 -11.73 46.28
CA ALA A 46 9.78 -12.48 47.44
C ALA A 46 11.25 -12.13 47.78
N ALA A 47 12.11 -11.97 46.77
CA ALA A 47 13.49 -11.54 46.94
C ALA A 47 13.59 -10.11 47.46
N HIS A 48 12.74 -9.19 46.97
CA HIS A 48 12.68 -7.81 47.49
C HIS A 48 12.18 -7.77 48.95
N ARG A 49 11.22 -8.62 49.33
CA ARG A 49 10.79 -8.74 50.74
C ARG A 49 11.86 -9.35 51.64
N ALA A 50 12.66 -10.30 51.13
CA ALA A 50 13.78 -10.88 51.86
C ALA A 50 14.92 -9.85 52.05
N ASN A 51 15.21 -9.04 51.03
CA ASN A 51 16.27 -8.03 51.09
C ASN A 51 15.91 -6.79 51.94
N MET A 52 14.62 -6.48 52.10
CA MET A 52 14.18 -5.45 53.06
C MET A 52 14.22 -5.90 54.53
N ASN A 53 14.44 -7.20 54.79
CA ASN A 53 14.60 -7.75 56.14
C ASN A 53 16.05 -8.16 56.48
N SER A 54 17.02 -7.88 55.61
CA SER A 54 18.42 -8.26 55.83
C SER A 54 19.40 -7.09 55.66
N ASN A 55 19.24 -6.02 56.45
CA ASN A 55 20.40 -5.22 56.85
C ASN A 55 20.13 -4.34 58.09
N SER A 56 20.44 -4.86 59.27
CA SER A 56 20.99 -4.05 60.38
C SER A 56 21.50 -5.00 61.47
N ASN A 57 22.73 -5.46 61.31
CA ASN A 57 23.51 -5.97 62.43
C ASN A 57 24.93 -5.42 62.35
N SER A 58 25.06 -4.10 62.55
CA SER A 58 26.30 -3.49 63.01
C SER A 58 26.18 -3.34 64.52
N GLY A 59 27.07 -4.01 65.25
CA GLY A 59 27.08 -4.05 66.70
C GLY A 59 27.43 -2.72 67.38
N SER A 60 27.67 -2.88 68.67
CA SER A 60 28.06 -1.87 69.67
C SER A 60 26.89 -1.10 70.28
N GLY A 61 26.60 -1.45 71.53
CA GLY A 61 25.47 -0.97 72.28
C GLY A 61 25.66 0.41 72.90
N VAL A 62 24.53 1.03 73.23
CA VAL A 62 24.38 2.07 74.24
C VAL A 62 22.98 1.90 74.84
N LYS A 63 22.92 1.74 76.17
CA LYS A 63 21.68 1.79 76.96
C LYS A 63 21.21 3.25 77.09
N GLY A 64 19.94 3.51 76.80
CA GLY A 64 19.18 4.73 77.14
C GLY A 64 17.75 4.55 76.61
N ASN A 65 16.74 4.19 77.40
CA ASN A 65 16.01 4.93 78.43
C ASN A 65 15.08 6.04 77.87
N TYR A 66 13.77 5.83 78.12
CA TYR A 66 12.58 6.68 77.97
C TYR A 66 12.16 7.25 76.61
N GLY A 67 10.88 7.05 76.30
CA GLY A 67 10.19 7.79 75.24
C GLY A 67 8.80 7.25 74.91
N ASN A 68 7.85 7.38 75.84
CA ASN A 68 6.43 7.28 75.54
C ASN A 68 6.07 8.38 74.52
N GLY A 69 5.72 8.01 73.28
CA GLY A 69 5.53 8.97 72.20
C GLY A 69 4.73 8.41 71.02
N ASN A 70 3.44 8.71 71.02
CA ASN A 70 2.54 8.83 69.86
C ASN A 70 2.30 7.59 69.00
N ASN A 71 1.34 6.77 69.46
CA ASN A 71 0.67 5.70 68.71
C ASN A 71 -0.24 6.19 67.55
N TYR A 72 -0.03 7.40 67.02
CA TYR A 72 -0.85 8.02 65.96
C TYR A 72 -0.32 7.80 64.53
N SER A 73 0.87 7.22 64.37
CA SER A 73 1.52 7.04 63.06
C SER A 73 1.16 5.69 62.39
N TYR A 74 0.85 4.66 63.17
CA TYR A 74 0.61 3.31 62.65
C TYR A 74 -0.84 3.09 62.17
N GLU A 75 -1.83 3.69 62.82
CA GLU A 75 -3.24 3.57 62.39
C GLU A 75 -3.51 4.34 61.08
N LYS A 76 -2.87 5.51 60.89
CA LYS A 76 -2.99 6.29 59.65
C LYS A 76 -2.43 5.53 58.45
N THR A 77 -1.27 4.88 58.63
CA THR A 77 -0.63 4.06 57.58
C THR A 77 -1.36 2.74 57.33
N ALA A 78 -2.03 2.16 58.33
CA ALA A 78 -2.89 0.98 58.15
C ALA A 78 -4.18 1.33 57.37
N ARG A 79 -4.79 2.48 57.65
CA ARG A 79 -6.00 2.95 56.96
C ARG A 79 -5.72 3.30 55.50
N GLU A 80 -4.63 4.01 55.21
CA GLU A 80 -4.23 4.33 53.83
C GLU A 80 -3.94 3.06 53.00
N ARG A 81 -3.35 2.02 53.63
CA ARG A 81 -3.16 0.71 52.97
C ARG A 81 -4.48 -0.01 52.71
N ALA A 82 -5.42 0.04 53.66
CA ALA A 82 -6.74 -0.55 53.51
C ALA A 82 -7.57 0.17 52.41
N GLU A 83 -7.52 1.50 52.37
CA GLU A 83 -8.18 2.32 51.34
C GLU A 83 -7.57 2.07 49.95
N LYS A 84 -6.24 1.95 49.84
CA LYS A 84 -5.58 1.60 48.58
C LYS A 84 -5.92 0.17 48.12
N ALA A 85 -5.91 -0.80 49.04
CA ALA A 85 -6.31 -2.17 48.73
C ALA A 85 -7.78 -2.26 48.29
N ALA A 86 -8.67 -1.50 48.94
CA ALA A 86 -10.08 -1.43 48.54
C ALA A 86 -10.25 -0.76 47.16
N ALA A 87 -9.50 0.30 46.86
CA ALA A 87 -9.52 0.95 45.56
C ALA A 87 -8.99 0.04 44.43
N GLU A 88 -7.92 -0.73 44.70
CA GLU A 88 -7.39 -1.72 43.76
C GLU A 88 -8.37 -2.88 43.54
N GLN A 89 -9.03 -3.36 44.60
CA GLN A 89 -10.10 -4.36 44.48
C GLN A 89 -11.30 -3.84 43.68
N ALA A 90 -11.76 -2.61 43.93
CA ALA A 90 -12.85 -1.99 43.17
C ALA A 90 -12.49 -1.81 41.69
N LYS A 91 -11.24 -1.43 41.39
CA LYS A 91 -10.75 -1.35 40.00
C LYS A 91 -10.72 -2.71 39.33
N ALA A 92 -10.20 -3.74 40.01
CA ALA A 92 -10.15 -5.10 39.48
C ALA A 92 -11.55 -5.69 39.25
N GLU A 93 -12.51 -5.41 40.14
CA GLU A 93 -13.90 -5.81 39.95
C GLU A 93 -14.57 -5.09 38.77
N LYS A 94 -14.30 -3.79 38.60
CA LYS A 94 -14.79 -3.04 37.44
C LYS A 94 -14.24 -3.61 36.12
N GLU A 95 -12.94 -3.85 36.04
CA GLU A 95 -12.31 -4.46 34.86
C GLU A 95 -12.84 -5.88 34.59
N LYS A 96 -13.12 -6.65 35.65
CA LYS A 96 -13.72 -7.99 35.52
C LYS A 96 -15.15 -7.91 35.00
N ARG A 97 -15.97 -6.96 35.46
CA ARG A 97 -17.33 -6.72 34.94
C ARG A 97 -17.31 -6.31 33.47
N GLU A 98 -16.47 -5.35 33.11
CA GLU A 98 -16.32 -4.91 31.72
C GLU A 98 -15.88 -6.06 30.79
N ARG A 99 -15.02 -6.96 31.27
CA ARG A 99 -14.61 -8.16 30.53
C ARG A 99 -15.76 -9.14 30.35
N LEU A 100 -16.51 -9.43 31.42
CA LEU A 100 -17.67 -10.32 31.36
C LEU A 100 -18.78 -9.77 30.45
N GLU A 101 -19.03 -8.46 30.48
CA GLU A 101 -19.98 -7.81 29.57
C GLU A 101 -19.52 -7.94 28.11
N LYS A 102 -18.22 -7.72 27.83
CA LYS A 102 -17.65 -7.96 26.48
C LYS A 102 -17.79 -9.42 26.03
N GLU A 103 -17.54 -10.38 26.91
CA GLU A 103 -17.70 -11.82 26.62
C GLU A 103 -19.16 -12.21 26.38
N GLN A 104 -20.09 -11.70 27.19
CA GLN A 104 -21.53 -11.93 27.01
C GLN A 104 -22.03 -11.31 25.71
N GLN A 105 -21.62 -10.08 25.41
CA GLN A 105 -21.93 -9.44 24.14
C GLN A 105 -21.37 -10.22 22.96
N GLN A 106 -20.12 -10.68 23.04
CA GLN A 106 -19.50 -11.48 21.97
C GLN A 106 -20.27 -12.80 21.77
N LYS A 107 -20.74 -13.46 22.84
CA LYS A 107 -21.61 -14.65 22.73
C LYS A 107 -22.96 -14.34 22.09
N ALA A 108 -23.58 -13.22 22.43
CA ALA A 108 -24.84 -12.79 21.82
C ALA A 108 -24.68 -12.49 20.33
N ASP A 109 -23.61 -11.76 19.96
CA ASP A 109 -23.25 -11.47 18.56
C ASP A 109 -23.01 -12.77 17.78
N TRP A 110 -22.31 -13.76 18.36
CA TRP A 110 -22.11 -15.08 17.74
C TRP A 110 -23.41 -15.89 17.59
N GLN A 111 -24.34 -15.76 18.54
CA GLN A 111 -25.65 -16.38 18.44
C GLN A 111 -26.49 -15.74 17.34
N GLU A 112 -26.49 -14.40 17.22
CA GLU A 112 -27.12 -13.70 16.10
C GLU A 112 -26.49 -14.13 14.78
N TYR A 113 -25.16 -14.15 14.69
CA TYR A 113 -24.42 -14.66 13.52
C TYR A 113 -24.90 -16.05 13.12
N TYR A 114 -25.00 -16.99 14.07
CA TYR A 114 -25.37 -18.36 13.77
C TYR A 114 -26.83 -18.50 13.35
N GLN A 115 -27.74 -17.72 13.94
CA GLN A 115 -29.15 -17.71 13.53
C GLN A 115 -29.33 -17.12 12.14
N VAL A 116 -28.65 -16.01 11.85
CA VAL A 116 -28.67 -15.39 10.52
C VAL A 116 -28.02 -16.34 9.50
N TYR A 117 -26.86 -16.93 9.79
CA TYR A 117 -26.23 -17.94 8.95
C TYR A 117 -27.15 -19.14 8.66
N LYS A 118 -27.82 -19.67 9.69
CA LYS A 118 -28.77 -20.78 9.55
C LYS A 118 -29.99 -20.38 8.70
N TYR A 119 -30.49 -19.14 8.87
CA TYR A 119 -31.58 -18.59 8.06
C TYR A 119 -31.17 -18.45 6.60
N TYR A 120 -30.02 -17.82 6.30
CA TYR A 120 -29.48 -17.73 4.94
C TYR A 120 -29.31 -19.11 4.32
N ARG A 121 -28.70 -20.05 5.05
CA ARG A 121 -28.55 -21.43 4.58
C ARG A 121 -29.89 -22.13 4.32
N SER A 122 -30.94 -21.79 5.07
CA SER A 122 -32.27 -22.37 4.91
C SER A 122 -33.08 -21.78 3.75
N LEU A 123 -32.83 -20.51 3.41
CA LEU A 123 -33.45 -19.84 2.26
C LEU A 123 -32.89 -20.34 0.92
N LEU A 124 -31.69 -20.93 0.95
CA LEU A 124 -30.91 -21.31 -0.22
C LEU A 124 -30.97 -22.82 -0.47
N SER A 125 -32.16 -23.42 -0.38
CA SER A 125 -32.37 -24.85 -0.63
C SER A 125 -31.68 -25.28 -1.93
N GLU A 126 -30.70 -26.20 -1.80
CA GLU A 126 -29.77 -26.64 -2.86
C GLU A 126 -28.75 -25.60 -3.36
N ASP A 127 -27.90 -25.15 -2.43
CA ASP A 127 -26.53 -24.61 -2.59
C ASP A 127 -26.20 -23.77 -3.84
N PRO A 128 -26.92 -22.66 -4.12
CA PRO A 128 -26.58 -21.79 -5.23
C PRO A 128 -25.48 -20.77 -4.89
N LEU A 129 -25.17 -20.54 -3.60
CA LEU A 129 -24.16 -19.58 -3.12
C LEU A 129 -22.91 -20.28 -2.58
N SER A 130 -21.73 -19.75 -2.87
CA SER A 130 -20.49 -20.29 -2.32
C SER A 130 -20.36 -20.03 -0.82
N PRO A 131 -19.67 -20.89 -0.05
CA PRO A 131 -19.38 -20.64 1.36
C PRO A 131 -18.66 -19.30 1.62
N GLY A 132 -17.81 -18.88 0.68
CA GLY A 132 -17.10 -17.59 0.77
C GLY A 132 -18.03 -16.39 0.66
N GLU A 133 -18.98 -16.43 -0.27
CA GLU A 133 -20.01 -15.40 -0.45
C GLU A 133 -20.93 -15.26 0.76
N ILE A 134 -21.37 -16.40 1.33
CA ILE A 134 -22.21 -16.41 2.53
C ILE A 134 -21.45 -15.74 3.69
N HIS A 135 -20.17 -16.11 3.89
CA HIS A 135 -19.38 -15.52 4.96
C HIS A 135 -19.15 -14.02 4.77
N ALA A 136 -18.82 -13.60 3.54
CA ALA A 136 -18.59 -12.20 3.20
C ALA A 136 -19.85 -11.33 3.45
N ALA A 137 -21.01 -11.79 2.95
CA ALA A 137 -22.29 -11.14 3.14
C ALA A 137 -22.67 -11.02 4.63
N LEU A 138 -22.41 -12.05 5.43
CA LEU A 138 -22.69 -12.05 6.86
C LEU A 138 -21.79 -11.09 7.63
N ARG A 139 -20.50 -11.05 7.30
CA ARG A 139 -19.54 -10.14 7.95
C ARG A 139 -19.95 -8.69 7.80
N GLU A 140 -20.34 -8.31 6.58
CA GLU A 140 -20.78 -6.96 6.25
C GLU A 140 -22.12 -6.64 6.93
N ALA A 141 -23.10 -7.55 6.84
CA ALA A 141 -24.40 -7.42 7.49
C ALA A 141 -24.29 -7.25 9.03
N LEU A 142 -23.28 -7.85 9.65
CA LEU A 142 -23.07 -7.81 11.10
C LEU A 142 -22.11 -6.68 11.53
N GLY A 143 -21.42 -6.03 10.59
CA GLY A 143 -20.50 -4.93 10.84
C GLY A 143 -19.25 -5.36 11.63
N GLU A 144 -18.71 -6.54 11.34
CA GLU A 144 -17.46 -7.02 11.94
C GLU A 144 -16.25 -6.23 11.42
N GLY A 145 -15.82 -5.21 12.17
CA GLY A 145 -14.58 -4.47 11.87
C GLY A 145 -14.58 -3.02 12.36
N ASP A 146 -15.75 -2.39 12.45
CA ASP A 146 -15.86 -0.97 12.80
C ASP A 146 -16.11 -0.75 14.30
N SER A 147 -15.51 0.32 14.85
CA SER A 147 -15.72 0.71 16.24
C SER A 147 -17.21 1.03 16.47
N LYS A 148 -17.87 0.21 17.29
CA LYS A 148 -19.32 0.23 17.59
C LYS A 148 -19.88 1.54 18.17
N SER A 149 -19.08 2.61 18.27
CA SER A 149 -19.45 3.89 18.88
C SER A 149 -20.12 4.89 17.95
N ASP A 150 -20.26 4.60 16.64
CA ASP A 150 -20.89 5.55 15.71
C ASP A 150 -22.38 5.20 15.45
N PRO A 151 -23.35 5.96 16.00
CA PRO A 151 -24.77 5.71 15.80
C PRO A 151 -25.23 5.85 14.34
N HIS A 152 -24.47 6.55 13.48
CA HIS A 152 -24.76 6.60 12.04
C HIS A 152 -24.71 5.21 11.37
N TYR A 153 -23.95 4.26 11.92
CA TYR A 153 -23.78 2.93 11.35
C TYR A 153 -25.01 2.00 11.50
N SER A 154 -25.91 2.24 12.46
CA SER A 154 -27.03 1.32 12.71
C SER A 154 -28.07 1.32 11.58
N SER A 155 -28.37 2.49 11.01
CA SER A 155 -29.31 2.62 9.88
C SER A 155 -28.76 2.04 8.57
N SER A 156 -27.44 2.15 8.36
CA SER A 156 -26.77 1.58 7.18
C SER A 156 -26.73 0.05 7.24
N ARG A 157 -26.60 -0.56 8.43
CA ARG A 157 -26.61 -2.03 8.58
C ARG A 157 -27.90 -2.67 8.10
N GLN A 158 -29.06 -2.09 8.43
CA GLN A 158 -30.34 -2.66 7.98
C GLN A 158 -30.45 -2.58 6.45
N LYS A 159 -30.06 -1.45 5.84
CA LYS A 159 -30.05 -1.32 4.38
C LYS A 159 -29.12 -2.33 3.71
N ILE A 160 -27.92 -2.53 4.27
CA ILE A 160 -26.98 -3.55 3.80
C ILE A 160 -27.60 -4.94 3.93
N LYS A 161 -28.20 -5.29 5.09
CA LYS A 161 -28.89 -6.56 5.31
C LYS A 161 -29.99 -6.79 4.25
N ASP A 162 -30.83 -5.79 4.02
CA ASP A 162 -31.94 -5.87 3.06
C ASP A 162 -31.42 -5.99 1.62
N ALA A 163 -30.37 -5.23 1.26
CA ALA A 163 -29.74 -5.31 -0.05
C ALA A 163 -29.14 -6.71 -0.30
N VAL A 164 -28.39 -7.25 0.66
CA VAL A 164 -27.81 -8.59 0.62
C VAL A 164 -28.92 -9.64 0.37
N LEU A 165 -30.01 -9.60 1.14
CA LEU A 165 -31.15 -10.51 0.96
C LEU A 165 -31.81 -10.35 -0.42
N ASN A 166 -32.00 -9.11 -0.88
CA ASN A 166 -32.57 -8.83 -2.19
C ASN A 166 -31.70 -9.39 -3.32
N TYR A 167 -30.38 -9.27 -3.22
CA TYR A 167 -29.46 -9.84 -4.19
C TYR A 167 -29.46 -11.38 -4.17
N ALA A 168 -29.60 -12.00 -3.00
CA ALA A 168 -29.64 -13.45 -2.87
C ALA A 168 -30.90 -14.02 -3.55
N ASN A 169 -32.01 -13.27 -3.49
CA ASN A 169 -33.25 -13.65 -4.16
C ASN A 169 -33.08 -13.75 -5.69
N TYR A 170 -32.25 -12.91 -6.33
CA TYR A 170 -31.99 -13.02 -7.77
C TYR A 170 -31.24 -14.29 -8.14
N VAL A 171 -30.36 -14.78 -7.26
CA VAL A 171 -29.69 -16.07 -7.45
C VAL A 171 -30.71 -17.21 -7.41
N SER A 172 -31.63 -17.18 -6.45
CA SER A 172 -32.72 -18.18 -6.35
C SER A 172 -33.67 -18.12 -7.54
N LEU A 173 -34.09 -16.92 -7.95
CA LEU A 173 -34.96 -16.71 -9.11
C LEU A 173 -34.33 -17.21 -10.42
N PHE A 174 -33.02 -17.03 -10.58
CA PHE A 174 -32.31 -17.61 -11.72
C PHE A 174 -32.45 -19.13 -11.73
N SER A 175 -32.16 -19.81 -10.61
CA SER A 175 -32.23 -21.27 -10.50
C SER A 175 -33.65 -21.81 -10.71
N GLU A 176 -34.66 -21.17 -10.12
CA GLU A 176 -36.07 -21.56 -10.27
C GLU A 176 -36.52 -21.49 -11.74
N LYS A 177 -36.08 -20.45 -12.45
CA LYS A 177 -36.49 -20.17 -13.83
C LYS A 177 -35.51 -20.65 -14.89
N GLU A 178 -34.41 -21.31 -14.50
CA GLU A 178 -33.30 -21.70 -15.38
C GLU A 178 -33.77 -22.49 -16.60
N SER A 179 -34.79 -23.33 -16.44
CA SER A 179 -35.32 -24.20 -17.52
C SER A 179 -36.44 -23.58 -18.35
N THR A 180 -37.09 -22.52 -17.87
CA THR A 180 -38.35 -22.01 -18.45
C THR A 180 -38.28 -20.57 -18.94
N ALA A 181 -37.48 -19.71 -18.31
CA ALA A 181 -37.37 -18.28 -18.66
C ALA A 181 -36.65 -18.04 -19.99
N THR A 182 -36.83 -16.85 -20.55
CA THR A 182 -36.10 -16.39 -21.74
C THR A 182 -34.66 -15.98 -21.41
N TYR A 183 -33.82 -15.80 -22.44
CA TYR A 183 -32.47 -15.26 -22.26
C TYR A 183 -32.48 -13.89 -21.56
N ASP A 184 -33.33 -12.96 -22.01
CA ASP A 184 -33.42 -11.60 -21.45
C ASP A 184 -33.82 -11.58 -19.96
N GLU A 185 -34.67 -12.52 -19.54
CA GLU A 185 -35.09 -12.64 -18.16
C GLU A 185 -33.98 -13.25 -17.28
N LEU A 186 -33.30 -14.29 -17.77
CA LEU A 186 -32.20 -14.92 -17.05
C LEU A 186 -30.93 -14.05 -17.00
N ILE A 187 -30.59 -13.32 -18.06
CA ILE A 187 -29.45 -12.40 -18.06
C ILE A 187 -29.68 -11.25 -17.07
N TYR A 188 -30.92 -10.78 -16.93
CA TYR A 188 -31.28 -9.80 -15.92
C TYR A 188 -31.00 -10.35 -14.50
N TYR A 189 -31.44 -11.57 -14.19
CA TYR A 189 -31.15 -12.19 -12.88
C TYR A 189 -29.66 -12.44 -12.66
N ALA A 190 -28.91 -12.88 -13.69
CA ALA A 190 -27.46 -13.08 -13.59
C ALA A 190 -26.72 -11.76 -13.32
N LEU A 191 -27.09 -10.67 -14.01
CA LEU A 191 -26.51 -9.34 -13.79
C LEU A 191 -26.81 -8.80 -12.38
N LYS A 192 -28.05 -9.00 -11.90
CA LYS A 192 -28.41 -8.63 -10.52
C LYS A 192 -27.69 -9.48 -9.48
N SER A 193 -27.33 -10.71 -9.82
CA SER A 193 -26.58 -11.60 -8.95
C SER A 193 -25.10 -11.22 -8.81
N THR A 194 -24.57 -10.24 -9.56
CA THR A 194 -23.13 -9.87 -9.52
C THR A 194 -22.62 -9.45 -8.15
N PHE A 195 -23.52 -9.06 -7.22
CA PHE A 195 -23.23 -8.89 -5.80
C PHE A 195 -22.62 -10.15 -5.16
N TYR A 196 -23.02 -11.32 -5.67
CA TYR A 196 -22.52 -12.64 -5.38
C TYR A 196 -21.76 -13.15 -6.60
N PRO A 197 -20.47 -12.76 -6.74
CA PRO A 197 -19.77 -12.92 -8.00
C PRO A 197 -19.58 -14.39 -8.41
N VAL A 198 -19.32 -15.32 -7.48
CA VAL A 198 -19.15 -16.75 -7.77
C VAL A 198 -20.47 -17.35 -8.28
N SER A 199 -21.60 -17.02 -7.63
CA SER A 199 -22.93 -17.43 -8.11
C SER A 199 -23.27 -16.82 -9.46
N ALA A 200 -22.98 -15.53 -9.64
CA ALA A 200 -23.18 -14.86 -10.91
C ALA A 200 -22.37 -15.51 -12.04
N LEU A 201 -21.11 -15.88 -11.77
CA LEU A 201 -20.26 -16.58 -12.75
C LEU A 201 -20.91 -17.91 -13.18
N LYS A 202 -21.35 -18.73 -12.22
CA LYS A 202 -22.05 -19.99 -12.50
C LYS A 202 -23.33 -19.77 -13.31
N ASN A 203 -24.09 -18.72 -12.99
CA ASN A 203 -25.30 -18.37 -13.73
C ASN A 203 -24.98 -17.94 -15.17
N PHE A 204 -23.92 -17.16 -15.38
CA PHE A 204 -23.45 -16.85 -16.73
C PHE A 204 -22.98 -18.10 -17.49
N GLU A 205 -22.27 -19.03 -16.85
CA GLU A 205 -21.87 -20.30 -17.49
C GLU A 205 -23.08 -21.15 -17.90
N LYS A 206 -24.11 -21.23 -17.06
CA LYS A 206 -25.39 -21.88 -17.38
C LYS A 206 -26.11 -21.19 -18.54
N LEU A 207 -26.08 -19.86 -18.60
CA LEU A 207 -26.59 -19.11 -19.75
C LEU A 207 -25.86 -19.45 -21.03
N GLN A 208 -24.52 -19.56 -21.01
CA GLN A 208 -23.73 -19.96 -22.18
C GLN A 208 -24.06 -21.39 -22.64
N GLN A 209 -24.34 -22.29 -21.70
CA GLN A 209 -24.74 -23.67 -22.03
C GLN A 209 -26.14 -23.73 -22.65
N ARG A 210 -27.10 -22.96 -22.13
CA ARG A 210 -28.49 -22.95 -22.59
C ARG A 210 -28.69 -22.15 -23.89
N PHE A 211 -27.92 -21.07 -24.06
CA PHE A 211 -27.99 -20.14 -25.20
C PHE A 211 -26.61 -19.96 -25.83
N PRO A 212 -26.04 -20.99 -26.48
CA PRO A 212 -24.69 -20.95 -27.04
C PRO A 212 -24.51 -19.86 -28.10
N GLU A 213 -25.56 -19.47 -28.81
CA GLU A 213 -25.57 -18.34 -29.76
C GLU A 213 -25.34 -16.98 -29.09
N LYS A 214 -25.53 -16.90 -27.77
CA LYS A 214 -25.28 -15.71 -26.94
C LYS A 214 -23.95 -15.76 -26.18
N ALA A 215 -23.13 -16.79 -26.39
CA ALA A 215 -21.92 -17.00 -25.57
C ALA A 215 -20.93 -15.82 -25.61
N GLU A 216 -20.76 -15.17 -26.76
CA GLU A 216 -19.90 -13.98 -26.89
C GLU A 216 -20.44 -12.78 -26.10
N GLU A 217 -21.76 -12.55 -26.14
CA GLU A 217 -22.40 -11.48 -25.38
C GLU A 217 -22.20 -11.71 -23.87
N VAL A 218 -22.40 -12.96 -23.43
CA VAL A 218 -22.20 -13.36 -22.03
C VAL A 218 -20.73 -13.21 -21.61
N ASP A 219 -19.77 -13.60 -22.43
CA ASP A 219 -18.33 -13.40 -22.15
C ASP A 219 -18.00 -11.92 -21.91
N GLN A 220 -18.53 -11.04 -22.76
CA GLN A 220 -18.30 -9.60 -22.63
C GLN A 220 -18.95 -9.04 -21.36
N LEU A 221 -20.11 -9.55 -20.94
CA LEU A 221 -20.74 -9.19 -19.67
C LEU A 221 -19.94 -9.71 -18.47
N ILE A 222 -19.39 -10.92 -18.53
CA ILE A 222 -18.47 -11.42 -17.50
C ILE A 222 -17.27 -10.47 -17.37
N LEU A 223 -16.63 -10.12 -18.50
CA LEU A 223 -15.48 -9.20 -18.50
C LEU A 223 -15.82 -7.80 -17.98
N THR A 224 -16.94 -7.22 -18.41
CA THR A 224 -17.23 -5.78 -18.18
C THR A 224 -18.07 -5.50 -16.95
N GLN A 225 -18.85 -6.47 -16.46
CA GLN A 225 -19.75 -6.28 -15.31
C GLN A 225 -19.30 -7.09 -14.10
N LEU A 226 -18.98 -8.37 -14.29
CA LEU A 226 -18.70 -9.27 -13.17
C LEU A 226 -17.26 -9.14 -12.64
N ILE A 227 -16.26 -9.18 -13.52
CA ILE A 227 -14.85 -9.12 -13.11
C ILE A 227 -14.51 -7.82 -12.37
N PRO A 228 -14.96 -6.63 -12.82
CA PRO A 228 -14.75 -5.39 -12.07
C PRO A 228 -15.38 -5.44 -10.68
N VAL A 229 -16.61 -5.94 -10.55
CA VAL A 229 -17.28 -6.08 -9.25
C VAL A 229 -16.49 -7.02 -8.35
N PHE A 230 -16.01 -8.15 -8.86
CA PHE A 230 -15.20 -9.08 -8.08
C PHE A 230 -13.94 -8.41 -7.49
N PHE A 231 -13.18 -7.68 -8.30
CA PHE A 231 -11.88 -7.11 -7.90
C PHE A 231 -11.95 -5.73 -7.22
N ASN A 232 -12.95 -4.89 -7.52
CA ASN A 232 -13.16 -3.59 -6.87
C ASN A 232 -14.01 -3.67 -5.62
N GLY A 233 -14.82 -4.72 -5.51
CA GLY A 233 -16.01 -4.67 -4.69
C GLY A 233 -17.20 -4.09 -5.44
N PHE A 234 -18.37 -4.31 -4.87
CA PHE A 234 -19.64 -3.81 -5.33
C PHE A 234 -19.94 -2.45 -4.69
N HIS A 235 -20.37 -1.48 -5.50
CA HIS A 235 -20.84 -0.19 -5.01
C HIS A 235 -22.21 0.14 -5.60
N ASP A 236 -23.22 0.25 -4.74
CA ASP A 236 -24.54 0.78 -5.11
C ASP A 236 -24.75 2.10 -4.38
N GLU A 237 -24.55 3.20 -5.11
CA GLU A 237 -24.75 4.56 -4.60
C GLU A 237 -26.20 4.82 -4.18
N LYS A 238 -27.20 4.18 -4.83
CA LYS A 238 -28.61 4.40 -4.50
C LYS A 238 -28.96 3.79 -3.15
N GLU A 239 -28.45 2.58 -2.90
CA GLU A 239 -28.66 1.89 -1.64
C GLU A 239 -27.66 2.32 -0.55
N GLY A 240 -26.60 3.05 -0.93
CA GLY A 240 -25.52 3.45 -0.04
C GLY A 240 -24.68 2.27 0.43
N VAL A 241 -24.58 1.22 -0.39
CA VAL A 241 -23.90 -0.03 -0.06
C VAL A 241 -22.54 -0.05 -0.75
N HIS A 242 -21.49 -0.32 0.02
CA HIS A 242 -20.15 -0.56 -0.48
C HIS A 242 -19.65 -1.89 0.09
N PHE A 243 -19.32 -2.85 -0.76
CA PHE A 243 -18.99 -4.20 -0.34
C PHE A 243 -17.72 -4.69 -1.06
N ASN A 244 -16.63 -4.90 -0.32
CA ASN A 244 -15.37 -5.37 -0.91
C ASN A 244 -15.33 -6.90 -0.96
N THR A 245 -15.95 -7.48 -2.00
CA THR A 245 -15.99 -8.92 -2.27
C THR A 245 -14.61 -9.57 -2.24
N TYR A 246 -13.60 -8.90 -2.80
CA TYR A 246 -12.29 -9.47 -3.02
C TYR A 246 -11.55 -9.85 -1.73
N ILE A 247 -11.58 -8.99 -0.71
CA ILE A 247 -10.91 -9.25 0.58
C ILE A 247 -11.44 -10.53 1.21
N HIS A 248 -12.75 -10.76 1.11
CA HIS A 248 -13.38 -11.93 1.72
C HIS A 248 -13.21 -13.19 0.87
N LEU A 249 -13.36 -13.12 -0.44
CA LEU A 249 -13.31 -14.30 -1.31
C LEU A 249 -11.88 -14.80 -1.55
N SER A 250 -10.87 -13.92 -1.49
CA SER A 250 -9.45 -14.33 -1.54
C SER A 250 -9.07 -15.24 -0.35
N PHE A 251 -9.72 -15.09 0.80
CA PHE A 251 -9.54 -15.99 1.95
C PHE A 251 -9.94 -17.44 1.62
N TYR A 252 -10.90 -17.62 0.71
CA TYR A 252 -11.43 -18.91 0.29
C TYR A 252 -10.73 -19.49 -0.94
N LYS A 253 -9.68 -18.82 -1.46
CA LYS A 253 -8.97 -19.19 -2.71
C LYS A 253 -9.86 -19.22 -3.96
N GLU A 254 -11.02 -18.57 -3.90
CA GLU A 254 -11.96 -18.45 -5.01
C GLU A 254 -11.48 -17.43 -6.06
N ASP A 255 -10.42 -16.67 -5.75
CA ASP A 255 -9.74 -15.82 -6.71
C ASP A 255 -9.19 -16.59 -7.90
N ASN A 256 -8.74 -17.84 -7.72
CA ASN A 256 -8.26 -18.66 -8.84
C ASN A 256 -9.34 -18.92 -9.89
N LEU A 257 -10.60 -19.10 -9.48
CA LEU A 257 -11.72 -19.29 -10.41
C LEU A 257 -11.86 -18.09 -11.36
N PHE A 258 -11.84 -16.88 -10.79
CA PHE A 258 -11.92 -15.64 -11.56
C PHE A 258 -10.68 -15.39 -12.40
N LEU A 259 -9.49 -15.70 -11.89
CA LEU A 259 -8.26 -15.57 -12.65
C LEU A 259 -8.21 -16.53 -13.84
N ASP A 260 -8.69 -17.76 -13.66
CA ASP A 260 -8.74 -18.76 -14.74
C ASP A 260 -9.77 -18.37 -15.80
N LYS A 261 -10.96 -17.94 -15.40
CA LYS A 261 -11.95 -17.40 -16.34
C LYS A 261 -11.43 -16.14 -17.05
N TYR A 262 -10.76 -15.24 -16.32
CA TYR A 262 -10.15 -14.06 -16.92
C TYR A 262 -9.07 -14.43 -17.95
N LEU A 263 -8.23 -15.43 -17.68
CA LEU A 263 -7.23 -15.91 -18.65
C LEU A 263 -7.84 -16.49 -19.92
N GLU A 264 -8.94 -17.21 -19.80
CA GLU A 264 -9.72 -17.70 -20.95
C GLU A 264 -10.20 -16.51 -21.80
N LEU A 265 -10.78 -15.51 -21.14
CA LEU A 265 -11.35 -14.33 -21.80
C LEU A 265 -10.28 -13.37 -22.33
N GLU A 266 -9.10 -13.28 -21.71
CA GLU A 266 -7.98 -12.47 -22.17
C GLU A 266 -7.40 -12.97 -23.49
N LYS A 267 -7.35 -14.30 -23.68
CA LYS A 267 -6.96 -14.90 -24.96
C LYS A 267 -7.96 -14.57 -26.07
N LYS A 268 -9.25 -14.48 -25.74
CA LYS A 268 -10.34 -14.25 -26.71
C LYS A 268 -10.54 -12.75 -27.00
N TYR A 269 -10.40 -11.89 -25.99
CA TYR A 269 -10.68 -10.44 -26.07
C TYR A 269 -9.58 -9.57 -25.44
N PRO A 270 -8.32 -9.63 -25.91
CA PRO A 270 -7.18 -8.97 -25.27
C PRO A 270 -7.35 -7.44 -25.12
N ALA A 271 -7.94 -6.80 -26.14
CA ALA A 271 -8.19 -5.35 -26.12
C ALA A 271 -9.27 -4.96 -25.09
N LEU A 272 -10.31 -5.80 -24.92
CA LEU A 272 -11.35 -5.55 -23.93
C LEU A 272 -10.79 -5.75 -22.52
N THR A 273 -9.98 -6.79 -22.30
CA THR A 273 -9.33 -7.00 -21.00
C THR A 273 -8.43 -5.84 -20.57
N MET A 274 -7.73 -5.19 -21.51
CA MET A 274 -6.98 -3.97 -21.19
C MET A 274 -7.90 -2.88 -20.62
N LYS A 275 -9.02 -2.59 -21.29
CA LYS A 275 -10.02 -1.61 -20.82
C LYS A 275 -10.63 -1.98 -19.47
N VAL A 276 -10.88 -3.27 -19.23
CA VAL A 276 -11.38 -3.76 -17.93
C VAL A 276 -10.38 -3.45 -16.81
N ASN A 277 -9.07 -3.55 -17.05
CA ASN A 277 -8.08 -3.21 -16.02
C ASN A 277 -7.97 -1.70 -15.79
N GLU A 278 -8.37 -0.85 -16.76
CA GLU A 278 -8.36 0.61 -16.59
C GLU A 278 -9.36 1.08 -15.52
N ILE A 279 -10.45 0.33 -15.33
CA ILE A 279 -11.53 0.63 -14.38
C ILE A 279 -11.41 -0.13 -13.04
N ILE A 280 -10.47 -1.08 -12.93
CA ILE A 280 -10.22 -1.81 -11.69
C ILE A 280 -9.17 -1.07 -10.86
N THR A 281 -9.46 -0.92 -9.57
CA THR A 281 -8.55 -0.41 -8.56
C THR A 281 -7.26 -1.21 -8.61
N THR A 282 -6.19 -0.44 -8.59
CA THR A 282 -4.95 -0.86 -9.21
C THR A 282 -4.16 -1.88 -8.36
N GLU A 283 -4.52 -2.06 -7.10
CA GLU A 283 -3.87 -3.00 -6.18
C GLU A 283 -4.33 -4.45 -6.41
N ASN A 284 -5.52 -4.65 -6.97
CA ASN A 284 -6.15 -5.98 -7.12
C ASN A 284 -6.55 -6.28 -8.56
N THR A 285 -5.97 -5.63 -9.57
CA THR A 285 -6.33 -5.97 -10.96
C THR A 285 -6.03 -7.43 -11.29
N PRO A 286 -6.76 -8.03 -12.25
CA PRO A 286 -6.45 -9.36 -12.74
C PRO A 286 -4.97 -9.55 -13.11
N PHE A 287 -4.34 -8.55 -13.76
CA PHE A 287 -2.92 -8.66 -14.12
C PHE A 287 -2.00 -8.67 -12.90
N VAL A 288 -2.30 -7.91 -11.83
CA VAL A 288 -1.54 -8.00 -10.57
C VAL A 288 -1.60 -9.40 -10.01
N ARG A 289 -2.81 -9.94 -9.91
CA ARG A 289 -3.07 -11.22 -9.28
C ARG A 289 -2.50 -12.38 -10.09
N LEU A 290 -2.56 -12.29 -11.41
CA LEU A 290 -1.89 -13.24 -12.31
C LEU A 290 -0.38 -13.19 -12.17
N ALA A 291 0.21 -12.00 -12.09
CA ALA A 291 1.64 -11.87 -11.84
C ALA A 291 2.02 -12.49 -10.48
N GLN A 292 1.21 -12.28 -9.43
CA GLN A 292 1.50 -12.76 -8.06
C GLN A 292 1.41 -14.28 -8.02
N ARG A 293 0.40 -14.83 -8.71
CA ARG A 293 0.21 -16.26 -8.88
C ARG A 293 1.32 -16.92 -9.69
N ALA A 294 1.83 -16.26 -10.73
CA ALA A 294 2.97 -16.76 -11.49
C ALA A 294 4.25 -16.75 -10.65
N ASN A 295 4.47 -15.67 -9.89
CA ASN A 295 5.63 -15.55 -9.00
C ASN A 295 5.62 -16.60 -7.88
N SER A 296 4.47 -16.84 -7.24
CA SER A 296 4.34 -17.88 -6.21
C SER A 296 4.54 -19.31 -6.72
N LYS A 297 4.43 -19.52 -8.03
CA LYS A 297 4.76 -20.77 -8.72
C LYS A 297 6.20 -20.80 -9.26
N SER A 298 7.03 -19.82 -8.89
CA SER A 298 8.39 -19.65 -9.41
C SER A 298 8.45 -19.56 -10.94
N ASN A 299 7.45 -18.93 -11.57
CA ASN A 299 7.43 -18.64 -13.01
C ASN A 299 7.68 -17.12 -13.25
N PRO A 300 8.95 -16.68 -13.20
CA PRO A 300 9.29 -15.26 -13.27
C PRO A 300 8.95 -14.63 -14.62
N GLN A 301 9.03 -15.39 -15.72
CA GLN A 301 8.75 -14.90 -17.07
C GLN A 301 7.27 -14.55 -17.24
N GLU A 302 6.38 -15.42 -16.75
CA GLU A 302 4.94 -15.16 -16.78
C GLU A 302 4.57 -14.02 -15.81
N ALA A 303 5.17 -13.99 -14.63
CA ALA A 303 4.97 -12.91 -13.66
C ALA A 303 5.36 -11.56 -14.25
N GLN A 304 6.52 -11.48 -14.88
CA GLN A 304 7.01 -10.32 -15.60
C GLN A 304 6.06 -9.94 -16.74
N GLY A 305 5.59 -10.89 -17.55
CA GLY A 305 4.65 -10.64 -18.64
C GLY A 305 3.39 -9.92 -18.18
N TYR A 306 2.77 -10.37 -17.08
CA TYR A 306 1.58 -9.72 -16.53
C TYR A 306 1.88 -8.40 -15.83
N ALA A 307 3.02 -8.28 -15.14
CA ALA A 307 3.44 -6.99 -14.57
C ALA A 307 3.62 -5.92 -15.67
N LEU A 308 4.25 -6.28 -16.80
CA LEU A 308 4.39 -5.38 -17.95
C LEU A 308 3.04 -5.03 -18.59
N LYS A 309 2.09 -5.99 -18.67
CA LYS A 309 0.71 -5.71 -19.10
C LYS A 309 0.04 -4.70 -18.18
N GLN A 310 0.17 -4.86 -16.86
CA GLN A 310 -0.39 -3.93 -15.90
C GLN A 310 0.22 -2.53 -15.99
N LEU A 311 1.54 -2.40 -16.18
CA LEU A 311 2.19 -1.10 -16.38
C LEU A 311 1.71 -0.40 -17.67
N ASN A 312 1.16 -1.17 -18.63
CA ASN A 312 0.54 -0.63 -19.84
C ASN A 312 -0.93 -0.23 -19.65
N VAL A 313 -1.56 -0.51 -18.51
CA VAL A 313 -2.94 -0.10 -18.24
C VAL A 313 -2.96 1.39 -17.88
N GLN A 314 -3.79 2.17 -18.57
CA GLN A 314 -4.03 3.57 -18.20
C GLN A 314 -5.02 3.61 -17.04
N CYS A 315 -4.53 3.65 -15.82
CA CYS A 315 -5.40 3.58 -14.65
C CYS A 315 -6.19 4.87 -14.49
N VAL A 316 -7.50 4.79 -14.76
CA VAL A 316 -8.46 5.85 -14.49
C VAL A 316 -9.09 5.48 -13.15
N SER A 317 -8.50 5.88 -12.02
CA SER A 317 -9.17 5.63 -10.73
C SER A 317 -10.54 6.34 -10.76
N PRO A 318 -11.67 5.60 -10.76
CA PRO A 318 -12.98 6.23 -10.90
C PRO A 318 -13.35 6.98 -9.62
N PHE A 319 -12.72 6.65 -8.49
CA PHE A 319 -13.06 7.16 -7.16
C PHE A 319 -12.21 8.33 -6.69
N SER A 320 -11.25 8.81 -7.49
CA SER A 320 -10.38 9.89 -7.04
C SER A 320 -9.97 10.83 -8.16
N LYS A 321 -10.52 12.05 -8.08
CA LYS A 321 -10.00 13.26 -8.75
C LYS A 321 -8.61 13.67 -8.23
N ASN A 322 -8.10 13.02 -7.18
CA ASN A 322 -6.84 13.36 -6.54
C ASN A 322 -5.67 12.67 -7.24
N ALA A 323 -4.58 13.40 -7.49
CA ALA A 323 -3.37 12.89 -8.16
C ALA A 323 -2.77 11.65 -7.46
N TYR A 324 -3.11 11.45 -6.18
CA TYR A 324 -2.70 10.31 -5.37
C TYR A 324 -3.34 8.97 -5.77
N ALA A 325 -4.49 8.93 -6.44
CA ALA A 325 -5.07 7.65 -6.89
C ALA A 325 -4.57 7.15 -8.25
N ARG A 326 -3.67 7.90 -8.89
CA ARG A 326 -2.83 7.37 -9.98
C ARG A 326 -1.67 6.53 -9.46
N LYS A 327 -1.46 6.52 -8.14
CA LYS A 327 -0.38 5.76 -7.51
C LYS A 327 -0.48 4.25 -7.62
N PRO A 328 -1.60 3.52 -7.65
CA PRO A 328 -1.50 2.12 -7.20
C PRO A 328 -0.76 1.14 -8.14
N ASN A 329 -0.39 1.54 -9.37
CA ASN A 329 0.60 0.80 -10.21
C ASN A 329 2.00 0.75 -9.53
N TYR A 330 2.20 1.59 -8.51
CA TYR A 330 3.29 1.67 -7.56
C TYR A 330 3.52 0.42 -6.73
N TYR A 331 2.47 -0.10 -6.11
CA TYR A 331 2.60 -1.20 -5.15
C TYR A 331 2.84 -2.52 -5.86
N LEU A 332 2.37 -2.64 -7.11
CA LEU A 332 2.77 -3.69 -8.04
C LEU A 332 4.29 -3.72 -8.24
N TYR A 333 4.87 -2.58 -8.61
CA TYR A 333 6.32 -2.49 -8.80
C TYR A 333 7.06 -2.85 -7.50
N LEU A 334 6.63 -2.37 -6.34
CA LEU A 334 7.33 -2.66 -5.09
C LEU A 334 7.15 -4.12 -4.61
N ASN A 335 5.96 -4.71 -4.77
CA ASN A 335 5.66 -6.07 -4.31
C ASN A 335 6.23 -7.18 -5.19
N PHE A 336 6.52 -6.90 -6.47
CA PHE A 336 7.15 -7.86 -7.37
C PHE A 336 8.67 -7.83 -7.33
N TYR A 337 9.25 -6.70 -6.92
CA TYR A 337 10.68 -6.48 -7.05
C TYR A 337 11.45 -6.52 -5.72
N GLY A 338 10.76 -6.63 -4.59
CA GLY A 338 11.31 -7.01 -3.27
C GLY A 338 12.34 -6.05 -2.68
N ASP A 339 12.54 -6.14 -1.37
CA ASP A 339 13.66 -5.48 -0.66
C ASP A 339 14.97 -6.31 -0.77
N ASP A 340 14.86 -7.53 -1.29
CA ASP A 340 15.82 -8.63 -1.21
C ASP A 340 16.45 -9.02 -2.56
N GLY A 341 16.25 -8.21 -3.62
CA GLY A 341 17.08 -8.24 -4.82
C GLY A 341 16.79 -9.35 -5.83
N GLY A 342 15.65 -10.02 -5.73
CA GLY A 342 15.14 -10.93 -6.75
C GLY A 342 14.44 -10.17 -7.89
N GLU A 343 15.15 -9.30 -8.62
CA GLU A 343 14.57 -8.54 -9.73
C GLU A 343 13.99 -9.51 -10.79
N LEU A 344 12.65 -9.55 -10.93
CA LEU A 344 11.96 -10.36 -11.96
C LEU A 344 12.39 -9.99 -13.40
N ARG A 345 12.87 -8.76 -13.59
CA ARG A 345 13.59 -8.25 -14.76
C ARG A 345 14.30 -6.96 -14.35
N LYS A 346 15.57 -6.80 -14.71
CA LYS A 346 16.19 -5.48 -14.68
C LYS A 346 15.55 -4.61 -15.77
N PHE A 347 14.82 -3.57 -15.39
CA PHE A 347 14.32 -2.58 -16.34
C PHE A 347 15.51 -1.78 -16.89
N GLU A 348 15.60 -1.68 -18.21
CA GLU A 348 16.59 -0.83 -18.87
C GLU A 348 16.05 0.60 -18.98
N ALA A 349 16.93 1.56 -19.26
CA ALA A 349 16.55 2.98 -19.32
C ALA A 349 15.41 3.27 -20.32
N GLU A 350 15.39 2.57 -21.44
CA GLU A 350 14.37 2.70 -22.48
C GLU A 350 12.98 2.29 -21.96
N ASP A 351 12.91 1.25 -21.11
CA ASP A 351 11.64 0.83 -20.51
C ASP A 351 11.11 1.93 -19.58
N TRP A 352 11.98 2.51 -18.73
CA TRP A 352 11.62 3.62 -17.84
C TRP A 352 11.11 4.84 -18.60
N MET A 353 11.82 5.23 -19.67
CA MET A 353 11.43 6.31 -20.56
C MET A 353 10.08 6.05 -21.24
N TYR A 354 9.87 4.81 -21.69
CA TYR A 354 8.61 4.39 -22.31
C TYR A 354 7.42 4.56 -21.34
N TYR A 355 7.56 4.09 -20.10
CA TYR A 355 6.50 4.20 -19.10
C TYR A 355 6.23 5.64 -18.68
N ALA A 356 7.28 6.44 -18.47
CA ALA A 356 7.15 7.85 -18.16
C ALA A 356 6.36 8.58 -19.26
N LYS A 357 6.74 8.37 -20.53
CA LYS A 357 6.06 8.93 -21.69
C LYS A 357 4.60 8.50 -21.80
N ARG A 358 4.29 7.22 -21.55
CA ARG A 358 2.92 6.69 -21.61
C ARG A 358 2.00 7.34 -20.57
N GLN A 359 2.55 7.64 -19.40
CA GLN A 359 1.82 8.29 -18.31
C GLN A 359 1.85 9.83 -18.40
N ASP A 360 2.46 10.37 -19.45
CA ASP A 360 2.70 11.82 -19.64
C ASP A 360 3.38 12.48 -18.44
N ILE A 361 4.43 11.84 -17.92
CA ILE A 361 5.28 12.34 -16.84
C ILE A 361 6.76 12.17 -17.19
N SER A 362 7.64 12.85 -16.45
CA SER A 362 9.08 12.66 -16.59
C SER A 362 9.57 11.37 -15.92
N VAL A 363 10.74 10.86 -16.32
CA VAL A 363 11.33 9.67 -15.68
C VAL A 363 11.59 9.94 -14.20
N PHE A 364 12.08 11.12 -13.85
CA PHE A 364 12.26 11.52 -12.46
C PHE A 364 10.95 11.44 -11.66
N LYS A 365 9.86 11.99 -12.20
CA LYS A 365 8.54 11.99 -11.56
C LYS A 365 7.99 10.57 -11.41
N LEU A 366 8.24 9.70 -12.40
CA LEU A 366 7.93 8.27 -12.31
C LEU A 366 8.71 7.60 -11.15
N LEU A 367 10.03 7.75 -11.09
CA LEU A 367 10.86 7.16 -10.03
C LEU A 367 10.46 7.66 -8.64
N LYS A 368 10.20 8.96 -8.50
CA LYS A 368 9.65 9.55 -7.27
C LYS A 368 8.31 8.94 -6.92
N TYR A 369 7.40 8.84 -7.89
CA TYR A 369 6.11 8.22 -7.67
C TYR A 369 6.25 6.80 -7.21
N LEU A 370 7.28 6.07 -7.66
CA LEU A 370 7.71 4.71 -7.27
C LEU A 370 8.51 4.61 -5.97
N GLY A 371 8.81 5.73 -5.28
CA GLY A 371 9.48 5.71 -3.98
C GLY A 371 10.97 5.39 -4.08
N PHE A 372 11.51 5.35 -5.31
CA PHE A 372 12.93 5.22 -5.61
C PHE A 372 13.71 6.45 -5.15
N ILE A 373 13.02 7.57 -5.01
CA ILE A 373 13.58 8.86 -4.63
C ILE A 373 12.74 9.40 -3.48
N GLU A 374 13.38 9.75 -2.37
CA GLU A 374 12.68 10.31 -1.21
C GLU A 374 11.93 11.62 -1.56
N ASN A 375 10.78 11.85 -0.94
CA ASN A 375 10.01 13.08 -1.12
C ASN A 375 10.81 14.35 -0.77
N THR A 376 11.81 14.24 0.10
CA THR A 376 12.71 15.33 0.49
C THR A 376 13.61 15.81 -0.66
N VAL A 377 13.80 14.98 -1.70
CA VAL A 377 14.51 15.39 -2.93
C VAL A 377 13.66 16.33 -3.78
N ASP A 378 12.32 16.25 -3.72
CA ASP A 378 11.39 17.17 -4.43
C ASP A 378 11.53 18.61 -3.93
N GLU A 379 11.67 18.78 -2.62
CA GLU A 379 11.91 20.09 -2.02
C GLU A 379 13.29 20.63 -2.44
N CYS A 380 14.28 19.73 -2.56
CA CYS A 380 15.59 20.08 -3.08
C CYS A 380 15.62 20.31 -4.59
N GLU A 381 14.66 19.86 -5.39
CA GLU A 381 14.57 20.23 -6.81
C GLU A 381 13.86 21.58 -6.99
N ARG A 382 12.84 21.83 -6.16
CA ARG A 382 11.99 23.04 -6.24
C ARG A 382 12.55 24.28 -5.54
N TYR A 383 13.27 24.12 -4.43
CA TYR A 383 13.57 25.23 -3.50
C TYR A 383 15.06 25.56 -3.33
N LEU A 384 15.88 25.35 -4.36
CA LEU A 384 17.35 25.54 -4.30
C LEU A 384 17.82 26.98 -4.04
N GLY A 385 16.88 27.95 -3.94
CA GLY A 385 17.12 29.32 -3.50
C GLY A 385 16.56 29.71 -2.12
N ASN A 386 15.88 28.81 -1.40
CA ASN A 386 15.01 29.17 -0.25
C ASN A 386 15.63 28.93 1.15
N CYS A 387 16.87 28.45 1.27
CA CYS A 387 17.47 28.15 2.58
C CYS A 387 18.25 29.30 3.24
N GLU A 388 17.99 30.56 2.88
CA GLU A 388 18.73 31.70 3.47
C GLU A 388 18.02 32.41 4.64
N LYS A 389 16.71 32.23 4.86
CA LYS A 389 16.00 32.89 5.97
C LYS A 389 15.08 31.94 6.73
N LEU A 390 15.51 31.58 7.94
CA LEU A 390 14.72 30.98 9.03
C LEU A 390 14.00 29.65 8.69
N SER A 391 14.63 28.56 9.15
CA SER A 391 13.98 27.27 9.43
C SER A 391 13.10 26.70 8.30
N CYS A 392 13.72 26.17 7.25
CA CYS A 392 13.28 24.84 6.84
C CYS A 392 13.81 23.86 7.88
N ASP A 393 13.19 23.82 9.06
CA ASP A 393 13.49 22.82 10.10
C ASP A 393 13.18 21.39 9.62
N GLY A 394 12.57 21.24 8.43
CA GLY A 394 12.25 19.96 7.82
C GLY A 394 13.40 19.26 7.07
N CYS A 395 14.24 19.99 6.31
CA CYS A 395 15.15 19.32 5.37
C CYS A 395 16.64 19.30 5.77
N HIS A 396 17.16 20.29 6.51
CA HIS A 396 18.58 20.42 6.92
C HIS A 396 19.64 20.26 5.79
N ARG A 397 19.27 20.33 4.50
CA ARG A 397 20.12 19.91 3.36
C ARG A 397 20.92 21.02 2.68
N TYR A 398 20.65 22.29 2.98
CA TYR A 398 21.46 23.41 2.52
C TYR A 398 22.01 24.22 3.70
N LYS A 399 23.33 24.37 3.75
CA LYS A 399 24.00 25.39 4.56
C LYS A 399 24.87 26.21 3.63
N LYS A 400 24.78 27.54 3.71
CA LYS A 400 25.54 28.50 2.88
C LYS A 400 27.05 28.23 2.85
N SER A 401 27.61 27.69 3.93
CA SER A 401 29.02 27.30 4.05
C SER A 401 29.37 25.94 3.44
N ASP A 402 28.40 25.03 3.33
CA ASP A 402 28.65 23.61 3.02
C ASP A 402 28.18 23.22 1.62
N GLY A 403 27.49 24.12 0.93
CA GLY A 403 26.90 23.87 -0.39
C GLY A 403 25.69 22.92 -0.33
N PHE A 404 25.32 22.46 -1.52
CA PHE A 404 24.20 21.55 -1.76
C PHE A 404 24.49 20.12 -1.26
N LYS A 405 23.56 19.52 -0.52
CA LYS A 405 23.65 18.11 -0.06
C LYS A 405 22.39 17.32 -0.42
N ILE A 406 22.44 16.56 -1.52
CA ILE A 406 21.68 15.32 -1.63
C ILE A 406 22.57 14.19 -1.08
N LYS A 407 22.01 13.29 -0.31
CA LYS A 407 22.70 12.11 0.21
C LYS A 407 22.44 10.93 -0.72
N SER A 408 23.41 10.02 -0.82
CA SER A 408 23.17 8.76 -1.54
C SER A 408 22.05 7.92 -0.91
N SER A 409 21.73 8.11 0.37
CA SER A 409 20.60 7.45 1.05
C SER A 409 19.23 7.92 0.56
N ASP A 410 19.17 9.04 -0.17
CA ASP A 410 17.92 9.60 -0.68
C ASP A 410 17.44 8.89 -1.96
N PHE A 411 18.28 7.98 -2.47
CA PHE A 411 18.03 7.15 -3.64
C PHE A 411 17.99 5.69 -3.20
N ASN A 412 16.82 5.07 -3.33
CA ASN A 412 16.60 3.67 -3.02
C ASN A 412 16.69 2.81 -4.29
N TYR A 413 16.71 1.48 -4.11
CA TYR A 413 16.44 0.48 -5.16
C TYR A 413 17.07 0.81 -6.53
N ASN A 414 18.37 1.03 -6.64
CA ASN A 414 19.08 1.31 -7.90
C ASN A 414 18.69 2.62 -8.68
N ALA A 415 17.98 3.56 -8.06
CA ALA A 415 17.53 4.79 -8.71
C ALA A 415 18.66 5.60 -9.38
N LYS A 416 19.86 5.61 -8.77
CA LYS A 416 21.03 6.31 -9.33
C LYS A 416 21.46 5.71 -10.66
N GLU A 417 21.47 4.39 -10.74
CA GLU A 417 21.82 3.62 -11.93
C GLU A 417 20.79 3.88 -13.03
N ILE A 418 19.50 3.90 -12.70
CA ILE A 418 18.42 4.21 -13.66
C ILE A 418 18.57 5.64 -14.18
N ILE A 419 18.71 6.63 -13.29
CA ILE A 419 18.89 8.04 -13.68
C ILE A 419 20.11 8.19 -14.57
N THR A 420 21.23 7.56 -14.21
CA THR A 420 22.46 7.59 -15.01
C THR A 420 22.25 6.99 -16.40
N ALA A 421 21.55 5.87 -16.50
CA ALA A 421 21.27 5.23 -17.78
C ALA A 421 20.30 6.08 -18.64
N CYS A 422 19.25 6.66 -18.05
CA CYS A 422 18.33 7.56 -18.76
C CYS A 422 19.01 8.87 -19.20
N ALA A 423 19.91 9.42 -18.39
CA ALA A 423 20.70 10.60 -18.74
C ALA A 423 21.62 10.34 -19.95
N LYS A 424 22.21 9.14 -20.07
CA LYS A 424 22.98 8.73 -21.26
C LYS A 424 22.14 8.67 -22.53
N LEU A 425 20.84 8.43 -22.40
CA LEU A 425 19.87 8.48 -23.49
C LEU A 425 19.26 9.88 -23.72
N ASN A 426 19.80 10.90 -23.05
CA ASN A 426 19.34 12.30 -23.12
C ASN A 426 17.89 12.50 -22.67
N GLU A 427 17.40 11.72 -21.71
CA GLU A 427 16.11 12.04 -21.10
C GLU A 427 16.25 13.35 -20.28
N PRO A 428 15.44 14.39 -20.53
CA PRO A 428 15.71 15.74 -20.02
C PRO A 428 15.71 15.83 -18.48
N SER A 429 14.74 15.19 -17.81
CA SER A 429 14.65 15.21 -16.35
C SER A 429 15.77 14.42 -15.67
N ALA A 430 16.23 13.34 -16.31
CA ALA A 430 17.32 12.51 -15.85
C ALA A 430 18.66 13.23 -16.05
N LEU A 431 18.83 13.99 -17.14
CA LEU A 431 19.98 14.88 -17.32
C LEU A 431 20.05 15.92 -16.19
N ASN A 432 18.93 16.58 -15.91
CA ASN A 432 18.85 17.54 -14.80
C ASN A 432 19.23 16.88 -13.46
N MET A 433 18.61 15.76 -13.13
CA MET A 433 18.89 15.04 -11.87
C MET A 433 20.32 14.50 -11.82
N TYR A 434 20.88 14.03 -12.93
CA TYR A 434 22.29 13.61 -13.02
C TYR A 434 23.24 14.77 -12.73
N GLY A 435 22.95 15.96 -13.26
CA GLY A 435 23.68 17.19 -12.93
C GLY A 435 23.63 17.50 -11.43
N LEU A 436 22.47 17.38 -10.79
CA LEU A 436 22.33 17.55 -9.34
C LEU A 436 23.16 16.52 -8.56
N MET A 437 23.15 15.24 -8.97
CA MET A 437 23.95 14.20 -8.33
C MET A 437 25.46 14.47 -8.45
N ILE A 438 25.93 15.03 -9.57
CA ILE A 438 27.33 15.48 -9.72
C ILE A 438 27.62 16.65 -8.77
N ALA A 439 26.77 17.67 -8.74
CA ALA A 439 26.96 18.84 -7.88
C ALA A 439 27.03 18.46 -6.38
N ALA A 440 26.18 17.51 -5.97
CA ALA A 440 26.15 16.92 -4.64
C ALA A 440 27.35 16.01 -4.33
N GLY A 441 28.10 15.57 -5.35
CA GLY A 441 29.22 14.62 -5.20
C GLY A 441 28.79 13.17 -4.99
N ILE A 442 27.56 12.82 -5.37
CA ILE A 442 27.07 11.43 -5.38
C ILE A 442 27.71 10.67 -6.54
N ILE A 443 27.75 11.30 -7.71
CA ILE A 443 28.50 10.82 -8.87
C ILE A 443 29.91 11.42 -8.82
N LYS A 444 30.93 10.57 -8.96
CA LYS A 444 32.34 10.96 -8.90
C LYS A 444 32.81 11.54 -10.23
N GLU A 445 32.33 12.73 -10.54
CA GLU A 445 32.80 13.56 -11.66
C GLU A 445 33.25 14.93 -11.16
N ASP A 446 33.88 15.72 -12.04
CA ASP A 446 34.16 17.12 -11.73
C ASP A 446 32.83 17.86 -11.54
N LYS A 447 32.66 18.51 -10.38
CA LYS A 447 31.43 19.21 -10.02
C LYS A 447 31.03 20.24 -11.06
N ILE A 448 31.98 20.88 -11.74
CA ILE A 448 31.65 21.90 -12.74
C ILE A 448 30.92 21.32 -13.96
N LYS A 449 31.07 20.01 -14.24
CA LYS A 449 30.36 19.34 -15.34
C LYS A 449 28.85 19.32 -15.16
N CYS A 450 28.32 19.51 -13.94
CA CYS A 450 26.87 19.60 -13.75
C CYS A 450 26.23 20.67 -14.63
N LEU A 451 26.94 21.76 -14.95
CA LEU A 451 26.48 22.84 -15.82
C LEU A 451 26.15 22.35 -17.23
N GLU A 452 26.98 21.46 -17.78
CA GLU A 452 26.78 20.87 -19.12
C GLU A 452 25.47 20.08 -19.15
N TYR A 453 25.19 19.33 -18.08
CA TYR A 453 23.97 18.53 -17.97
C TYR A 453 22.72 19.40 -17.76
N PHE A 454 22.79 20.43 -16.91
CA PHE A 454 21.68 21.37 -16.72
C PHE A 454 21.33 22.12 -18.00
N LYS A 455 22.35 22.64 -18.70
CA LYS A 455 22.18 23.31 -19.99
C LYS A 455 21.54 22.37 -21.01
N LYS A 456 22.06 21.14 -21.13
CA LYS A 456 21.51 20.15 -22.07
C LYS A 456 20.07 19.76 -21.73
N ALA A 457 19.74 19.60 -20.45
CA ALA A 457 18.37 19.35 -20.00
C ALA A 457 17.44 20.51 -20.43
N ALA A 458 17.88 21.75 -20.22
CA ALA A 458 17.15 22.96 -20.62
C ALA A 458 16.91 23.03 -22.14
N GLU A 459 17.95 22.75 -22.94
CA GLU A 459 17.86 22.71 -24.41
C GLU A 459 16.86 21.66 -24.90
N LEU A 460 16.69 20.57 -24.15
CA LEU A 460 15.72 19.51 -24.43
C LEU A 460 14.34 19.75 -23.79
N GLY A 461 14.10 20.94 -23.22
CA GLY A 461 12.79 21.34 -22.69
C GLY A 461 12.53 20.96 -21.23
N ASP A 462 13.57 20.65 -20.44
CA ASP A 462 13.44 20.52 -18.99
C ASP A 462 13.58 21.89 -18.31
N TYR A 463 12.49 22.38 -17.76
CA TYR A 463 12.46 23.70 -17.12
C TYR A 463 13.35 23.76 -15.87
N ASN A 464 13.36 22.69 -15.07
CA ASN A 464 14.20 22.60 -13.87
C ASN A 464 15.69 22.60 -14.23
N GLY A 465 16.08 22.02 -15.36
CA GLY A 465 17.42 22.14 -15.93
C GLY A 465 17.83 23.58 -16.18
N ALA A 466 16.96 24.39 -16.79
CA ALA A 466 17.23 25.81 -17.04
C ALA A 466 17.44 26.59 -15.73
N LEU A 467 16.59 26.31 -14.74
CA LEU A 467 16.67 26.92 -13.42
C LEU A 467 17.93 26.52 -12.67
N ASN A 468 18.25 25.23 -12.63
CA ASN A 468 19.45 24.72 -11.97
C ASN A 468 20.72 25.25 -12.62
N TYR A 469 20.72 25.46 -13.93
CA TYR A 469 21.84 26.09 -14.61
C TYR A 469 22.10 27.52 -14.12
N LYS A 470 21.02 28.32 -13.99
CA LYS A 470 21.09 29.68 -13.46
C LYS A 470 21.48 29.72 -11.98
N MET A 471 20.92 28.80 -11.18
CA MET A 471 21.11 28.74 -9.74
C MET A 471 22.46 28.15 -9.31
N ALA A 472 23.17 27.47 -10.19
CA ALA A 472 24.47 26.85 -9.91
C ALA A 472 25.51 27.83 -9.31
N GLY A 473 25.45 29.12 -9.67
CA GLY A 473 26.27 30.15 -9.05
C GLY A 473 26.03 30.30 -7.54
N ALA A 474 24.79 30.18 -7.08
CA ALA A 474 24.45 30.28 -5.67
C ALA A 474 25.00 29.11 -4.83
N TRP A 475 25.49 28.04 -5.46
CA TRP A 475 26.06 26.87 -4.78
C TRP A 475 27.58 26.97 -4.58
N ASN A 476 28.17 28.10 -4.94
CA ASN A 476 29.62 28.33 -4.85
C ASN A 476 30.43 27.24 -5.58
N LEU A 477 29.91 26.77 -6.72
CA LEU A 477 30.59 25.79 -7.56
C LEU A 477 31.90 26.37 -8.09
N LYS A 478 33.02 25.78 -7.66
CA LYS A 478 34.35 26.19 -8.10
C LYS A 478 34.43 26.09 -9.62
N GLY A 479 34.71 27.22 -10.28
CA GLY A 479 34.82 27.29 -11.75
C GLY A 479 33.61 27.93 -12.44
N TYR A 480 32.50 28.17 -11.74
CA TYR A 480 31.34 28.89 -12.27
C TYR A 480 31.69 30.38 -12.47
N LYS A 481 31.42 30.90 -13.66
CA LYS A 481 31.77 32.26 -14.10
C LYS A 481 30.52 33.09 -14.37
N LEU A 482 30.70 34.41 -14.43
CA LEU A 482 29.65 35.34 -14.84
C LEU A 482 29.07 35.00 -16.22
N SER A 483 29.92 34.54 -17.15
CA SER A 483 29.48 34.10 -18.49
C SER A 483 28.51 32.91 -18.44
N ASP A 484 28.67 32.01 -17.48
CA ASP A 484 27.77 30.85 -17.32
C ASP A 484 26.39 31.31 -16.82
N TYR A 485 26.36 32.33 -15.95
CA TYR A 485 25.12 32.96 -15.50
C TYR A 485 24.41 33.70 -16.64
N GLU A 486 25.13 34.50 -17.41
CA GLU A 486 24.60 35.23 -18.56
C GLU A 486 24.04 34.26 -19.63
N ASP A 487 24.73 33.15 -19.87
CA ASP A 487 24.24 32.08 -20.75
C ASP A 487 22.98 31.40 -20.18
N ALA A 488 22.95 31.10 -18.88
CA ALA A 488 21.78 30.50 -18.24
C ALA A 488 20.54 31.44 -18.26
N GLU A 489 20.72 32.75 -18.08
CA GLU A 489 19.65 33.75 -18.26
C GLU A 489 19.12 33.75 -19.70
N LEU A 490 20.02 33.66 -20.69
CA LEU A 490 19.62 33.59 -22.10
C LEU A 490 18.82 32.30 -22.39
N VAL A 491 19.26 31.16 -21.85
CA VAL A 491 18.56 29.88 -21.97
C VAL A 491 17.16 29.98 -21.37
N LEU A 492 17.04 30.52 -20.15
CA LEU A 492 15.76 30.66 -19.46
C LEU A 492 14.81 31.65 -20.17
N ALA A 493 15.34 32.78 -20.66
CA ALA A 493 14.56 33.78 -21.38
C ALA A 493 14.01 33.25 -22.71
N ASN A 494 14.73 32.35 -23.36
CA ASN A 494 14.32 31.72 -24.62
C ASN A 494 13.62 30.37 -24.44
N PHE A 495 13.41 29.92 -23.20
CA PHE A 495 12.80 28.63 -22.91
C PHE A 495 11.36 28.59 -23.42
N LYS A 496 11.09 27.71 -24.38
CA LYS A 496 9.76 27.53 -24.96
C LYS A 496 8.98 26.55 -24.08
N MET A 497 8.09 27.09 -23.26
CA MET A 497 7.15 26.27 -22.49
C MET A 497 6.28 25.43 -23.42
N ASP A 498 6.17 24.14 -23.14
CA ASP A 498 5.16 23.28 -23.74
C ASP A 498 3.76 23.78 -23.30
N PRO A 499 2.90 24.24 -24.23
CA PRO A 499 1.59 24.77 -23.89
C PRO A 499 0.67 23.73 -23.24
N THR A 500 0.92 22.43 -23.43
CA THR A 500 0.16 21.35 -22.79
C THR A 500 0.50 21.18 -21.31
N LYS A 501 1.68 21.64 -20.89
CA LYS A 501 2.18 21.58 -19.51
C LYS A 501 2.13 22.92 -18.79
N LYS A 502 1.38 23.87 -19.35
CA LYS A 502 1.25 25.24 -18.84
C LYS A 502 0.94 25.26 -17.34
N GLU A 503 -0.05 24.53 -16.86
CA GLU A 503 -0.39 24.52 -15.42
C GLU A 503 0.74 24.01 -14.52
N GLU A 504 1.52 23.01 -14.98
CA GLU A 504 2.69 22.51 -14.26
C GLU A 504 3.76 23.60 -14.17
N TYR A 505 4.10 24.22 -15.30
CA TYR A 505 5.03 25.34 -15.33
C TYR A 505 4.56 26.53 -14.51
N TYR A 506 3.28 26.92 -14.55
CA TYR A 506 2.76 28.04 -13.77
C TYR A 506 2.76 27.76 -12.27
N LYS A 507 2.49 26.52 -11.85
CA LYS A 507 2.56 26.14 -10.45
C LYS A 507 4.00 26.21 -9.94
N GLU A 508 4.95 25.70 -10.73
CA GLU A 508 6.38 25.74 -10.39
C GLU A 508 6.93 27.18 -10.46
N PHE A 509 6.57 27.93 -11.50
CA PHE A 509 6.96 29.32 -11.71
C PHE A 509 6.39 30.25 -10.63
N ASN A 510 5.12 30.13 -10.23
CA ASN A 510 4.55 31.01 -9.21
C ASN A 510 5.12 30.74 -7.82
N LEU A 511 5.33 29.47 -7.45
CA LEU A 511 6.00 29.10 -6.20
C LEU A 511 7.43 29.66 -6.19
N MET A 512 8.16 29.45 -7.29
CA MET A 512 9.51 29.95 -7.43
C MET A 512 9.59 31.47 -7.48
N LEU A 513 8.74 32.17 -8.23
CA LEU A 513 8.82 33.62 -8.41
C LEU A 513 8.46 34.35 -7.11
N TRP A 514 7.52 33.82 -6.34
CA TRP A 514 7.26 34.26 -4.97
C TRP A 514 8.50 34.05 -4.07
N ASP A 515 9.15 32.89 -4.13
CA ASP A 515 10.34 32.57 -3.34
C ASP A 515 11.60 33.34 -3.76
N MET A 516 11.79 33.56 -5.07
CA MET A 516 12.83 34.42 -5.63
C MET A 516 12.57 35.85 -5.16
N TYR A 517 11.34 36.36 -5.25
CA TYR A 517 11.03 37.71 -4.77
C TYR A 517 11.33 37.89 -3.27
N MET A 518 11.14 36.85 -2.46
CA MET A 518 11.40 36.86 -1.01
C MET A 518 12.88 36.65 -0.62
N ASN A 519 13.68 35.97 -1.45
CA ASN A 519 15.07 35.60 -1.11
C ASN A 519 16.16 36.16 -2.04
N HIS A 520 15.88 36.44 -3.32
CA HIS A 520 16.88 36.85 -4.31
C HIS A 520 17.37 38.29 -4.18
N SER A 521 16.66 39.17 -3.47
CA SER A 521 17.13 40.55 -3.25
C SER A 521 18.50 40.56 -2.55
N TYR A 522 18.82 39.50 -1.79
CA TYR A 522 20.07 39.38 -1.03
C TYR A 522 21.20 38.67 -1.80
N SER A 523 20.90 37.68 -2.65
CA SER A 523 21.93 36.91 -3.37
C SER A 523 22.42 37.62 -4.63
N ILE A 524 21.53 38.31 -5.37
CA ILE A 524 21.90 39.12 -6.53
C ILE A 524 22.76 40.29 -6.08
N GLU A 525 22.35 41.07 -5.07
CA GLU A 525 23.18 42.17 -4.56
C GLU A 525 24.62 41.74 -4.21
N ASN A 526 24.79 40.56 -3.61
CA ASN A 526 26.11 40.03 -3.27
C ASN A 526 26.87 39.46 -4.47
N TYR A 527 26.19 38.90 -5.47
CA TYR A 527 26.79 38.44 -6.72
C TYR A 527 27.23 39.61 -7.61
N THR A 528 26.38 40.60 -7.74
CA THR A 528 26.58 41.87 -8.45
C THR A 528 27.74 42.65 -7.78
N LYS A 529 27.80 42.68 -6.43
CA LYS A 529 28.98 43.15 -5.66
C LYS A 529 30.25 42.31 -5.87
N LYS A 530 30.15 40.98 -5.93
CA LYS A 530 31.32 40.08 -6.13
C LYS A 530 31.98 40.28 -7.51
N TRP A 531 31.20 40.70 -8.51
CA TRP A 531 31.65 40.84 -9.90
C TRP A 531 31.61 42.28 -10.43
N ASN A 532 31.39 43.28 -9.58
CA ASN A 532 31.36 44.73 -9.91
C ASN A 532 30.49 45.07 -11.13
N LYS A 533 29.26 44.55 -11.18
CA LYS A 533 28.22 45.07 -12.08
C LYS A 533 27.15 45.79 -11.28
#